data_AF-A0AAP8PY05-F1
#
_entry.id   AF-A0AAP8PY05-F1
#
_cell.length_a   1.000
_cell.length_b   1.000
_cell.length_c   1.000
_cell.angle_alpha   90.00
_cell.angle_beta   90.00
_cell.angle_gamma   90.00
#
_symmetry.space_group_name_H-M   'P 1'
#
loop_
_entity.id
_entity.type
_entity.pdbx_description
1 polymer ?
#
loop_
_entity_poly.entity_id
_entity_poly.type
_entity_poly.pdbx_seq_one_letter_code
_entity_poly.pdbx_strand_id
1 'polypeptide(L)'
;MFTTLLVALTVLLMLWVGVTALLIGGMWVLPPLYPPQAASTFWVWHFLRGGHGVCGTLRIGGVLAAIVWWCRTAGFSVSPQSQNALVLLLSLAALVALFNAGRRAELSSVGEVVFCGALGAAWMVTLGAGLYWLLFP
;
A
#
# COMPACT_ATOMS: atom_id res chain seq x y z
N MET A 1 22.06 -20.46 13.19
CA MET A 1 20.80 -20.39 12.41
C MET A 1 19.63 -19.87 13.26
N PHE A 2 19.36 -20.45 14.44
CA PHE A 2 18.27 -20.01 15.33
C PHE A 2 18.41 -18.54 15.78
N THR A 3 19.59 -18.12 16.25
CA THR A 3 19.84 -16.74 16.70
C THR A 3 19.63 -15.72 15.58
N THR A 4 20.10 -16.01 14.36
CA THR A 4 19.95 -15.14 13.20
C THR A 4 18.48 -14.98 12.80
N LEU A 5 17.71 -16.08 12.83
CA LEU A 5 16.27 -16.05 12.55
C LEU A 5 15.52 -15.21 13.58
N LEU A 6 15.83 -15.38 14.86
CA LEU A 6 15.22 -14.62 15.95
C LEU A 6 15.47 -13.11 15.82
N VAL A 7 16.73 -12.74 15.51
CA VAL A 7 17.09 -11.33 15.27
C VAL A 7 16.34 -10.77 14.07
N ALA A 8 16.30 -11.49 12.95
CA ALA A 8 15.59 -11.05 11.75
C ALA A 8 14.09 -10.86 12.02
N LEU A 9 13.45 -11.81 12.71
CA LEU A 9 12.04 -11.71 13.08
C LEU A 9 11.78 -10.51 14.00
N THR A 10 12.69 -10.26 14.95
CA THR A 10 12.58 -9.14 15.89
C THR A 10 12.68 -7.80 15.16
N VAL A 11 13.62 -7.66 14.25
CA VAL A 11 13.77 -6.45 13.42
C VAL A 11 12.54 -6.25 12.53
N LEU A 12 12.04 -7.30 11.89
CA LEU A 12 10.83 -7.23 11.07
C LEU A 12 9.61 -6.82 11.90
N LEU A 13 9.47 -7.37 13.10
CA LEU A 13 8.39 -7.01 14.03
C LEU A 13 8.50 -5.55 14.45
N MET A 14 9.70 -5.08 14.84
CA MET A 14 9.94 -3.69 15.22
C MET A 14 9.62 -2.72 14.08
N LEU A 15 10.04 -3.03 12.86
CA LEU A 15 9.73 -2.23 11.68
C LEU A 15 8.23 -2.21 11.40
N TRP A 16 7.57 -3.37 11.45
CA TRP A 16 6.13 -3.45 11.24
C TRP A 16 5.34 -2.66 12.29
N VAL A 17 5.70 -2.78 13.57
CA VAL A 17 5.09 -1.99 14.66
C VAL A 17 5.36 -0.49 14.47
N GLY A 18 6.58 -0.11 14.09
CA GLY A 18 6.93 1.28 13.80
C GLY A 18 6.12 1.88 12.65
N VAL A 19 6.00 1.16 11.52
CA VAL A 19 5.17 1.57 10.39
C VAL A 19 3.70 1.67 10.81
N THR A 20 3.20 0.70 11.58
CA THR A 20 1.82 0.71 12.08
C THR A 20 1.55 1.93 12.96
N ALA A 21 2.46 2.24 13.89
CA ALA A 21 2.36 3.42 14.75
C ALA A 21 2.38 4.73 13.95
N LEU A 22 3.22 4.82 12.91
CA LEU A 22 3.25 5.97 12.00
C LEU A 22 1.94 6.13 11.24
N LEU A 23 1.32 5.03 10.79
CA LEU A 23 0.03 5.07 10.09
C LEU A 23 -1.09 5.52 11.03
N ILE A 24 -1.17 4.97 12.26
CA ILE A 24 -2.15 5.40 13.27
C ILE A 24 -1.96 6.87 13.61
N GLY A 25 -0.72 7.29 13.90
CA GLY A 25 -0.41 8.70 14.15
C GLY A 25 -0.80 9.58 12.96
N GLY A 26 -0.57 9.12 11.73
CA GLY A 26 -0.99 9.80 10.52
C GLY A 26 -2.52 9.92 10.40
N MET A 27 -3.29 8.93 10.85
CA MET A 27 -4.76 9.05 10.86
C MET A 27 -5.22 10.21 11.75
N TRP A 28 -4.59 10.38 12.90
CA TRP A 28 -5.00 11.35 13.91
C TRP A 28 -4.43 12.76 13.69
N VAL A 29 -3.21 12.88 13.16
CA VAL A 29 -2.50 14.17 13.03
C VAL A 29 -2.76 14.84 11.69
N LEU A 30 -2.96 14.07 10.61
CA LEU A 30 -3.12 14.66 9.29
C LEU A 30 -4.49 15.36 9.17
N PRO A 31 -4.54 16.52 8.48
CA PRO A 31 -5.77 17.30 8.33
C PRO A 31 -6.85 16.48 7.62
N PRO A 32 -8.13 16.63 8.01
CA PRO A 32 -9.22 15.84 7.47
C PRO A 32 -9.28 15.98 5.94
N LEU A 33 -9.52 14.86 5.27
CA LEU A 33 -9.72 14.86 3.82
C LEU A 33 -11.14 15.33 3.54
N TYR A 34 -11.30 16.64 3.35
CA TYR A 34 -12.60 17.25 3.04
C TYR A 34 -13.35 16.49 1.91
N PRO A 35 -14.69 16.40 2.01
CA PRO A 35 -15.50 15.83 0.94
C PRO A 35 -15.22 16.59 -0.37
N PRO A 36 -15.22 15.89 -1.53
CA PRO A 36 -14.89 16.52 -2.80
C PRO A 36 -15.95 17.60 -3.12
N GLN A 37 -15.60 18.88 -2.96
CA GLN A 37 -16.46 20.01 -3.36
C GLN A 37 -16.58 20.13 -4.89
N ALA A 38 -15.74 19.43 -5.64
CA ALA A 38 -15.90 19.20 -7.07
C ALA A 38 -15.34 17.82 -7.38
N ALA A 39 -16.04 17.05 -8.22
CA ALA A 39 -15.48 15.85 -8.84
C ALA A 39 -14.16 16.25 -9.52
N SER A 40 -13.03 15.91 -8.92
CA SER A 40 -11.74 16.20 -9.54
C SER A 40 -11.70 15.46 -10.86
N THR A 41 -11.57 16.17 -11.97
CA THR A 41 -11.54 15.64 -13.34
C THR A 41 -10.42 14.63 -13.56
N PHE A 42 -9.45 14.55 -12.63
CA PHE A 42 -8.33 13.63 -12.68
C PHE A 42 -8.60 12.36 -11.85
N TRP A 43 -8.89 11.26 -12.53
CA TRP A 43 -9.24 9.96 -11.93
C TRP A 43 -8.18 9.43 -10.95
N VAL A 44 -6.89 9.59 -11.29
CA VAL A 44 -5.76 9.18 -10.44
C VAL A 44 -5.77 9.93 -9.10
N TRP A 45 -6.07 11.23 -9.12
CA TRP A 45 -6.13 12.03 -7.90
C TRP A 45 -7.32 11.64 -7.02
N HIS A 46 -8.46 11.34 -7.65
CA HIS A 46 -9.63 10.82 -6.94
C HIS A 46 -9.33 9.47 -6.26
N PHE A 47 -8.64 8.57 -6.96
CA PHE A 47 -8.18 7.30 -6.43
C PHE A 47 -7.22 7.49 -5.24
N LEU A 48 -6.17 8.30 -5.41
CA LEU A 48 -5.17 8.57 -4.35
C LEU A 48 -5.78 9.21 -3.10
N ARG A 49 -6.84 10.00 -3.25
CA ARG A 49 -7.59 10.55 -2.11
C ARG A 49 -8.49 9.53 -1.40
N GLY A 50 -8.56 8.29 -1.87
CA GLY A 50 -9.44 7.26 -1.34
C GLY A 50 -10.91 7.50 -1.68
N GLY A 51 -11.20 8.15 -2.81
CA GLY A 51 -12.58 8.47 -3.24
C GLY A 51 -13.47 7.26 -3.48
N HIS A 52 -12.89 6.09 -3.76
CA HIS A 52 -13.62 4.84 -3.97
C HIS A 52 -13.91 4.06 -2.67
N GLY A 53 -13.52 4.59 -1.51
CA GLY A 53 -13.61 3.89 -0.22
C GLY A 53 -12.68 2.65 -0.16
N VAL A 54 -12.62 2.02 1.01
CA VAL A 54 -11.67 0.91 1.27
C VAL A 54 -11.92 -0.27 0.31
N CYS A 55 -13.16 -0.72 0.20
CA CYS A 55 -13.51 -1.84 -0.68
C CYS A 55 -13.30 -1.52 -2.17
N GLY A 56 -13.66 -0.31 -2.61
CA GLY A 56 -13.45 0.11 -4.00
C GLY A 56 -11.96 0.18 -4.35
N THR A 57 -11.14 0.73 -3.45
CA THR A 57 -9.68 0.76 -3.62
C THR A 57 -9.08 -0.65 -3.69
N LEU A 58 -9.52 -1.58 -2.84
CA LEU A 58 -9.08 -2.98 -2.89
C LEU A 58 -9.47 -3.67 -4.20
N ARG A 59 -10.69 -3.43 -4.71
CA ARG A 59 -11.13 -3.96 -6.01
C ARG A 59 -10.26 -3.46 -7.15
N ILE A 60 -9.99 -2.16 -7.19
CA ILE A 60 -9.10 -1.55 -8.21
C ILE A 60 -7.69 -2.15 -8.11
N GLY A 61 -7.15 -2.28 -6.89
CA GLY A 61 -5.86 -2.94 -6.67
C GLY A 61 -5.83 -4.39 -7.16
N GLY A 62 -6.89 -5.17 -6.90
CA GLY A 62 -7.02 -6.54 -7.39
C GLY A 62 -7.07 -6.63 -8.92
N VAL A 63 -7.80 -5.73 -9.58
CA VAL A 63 -7.84 -5.65 -11.04
C VAL A 63 -6.46 -5.28 -11.60
N LEU A 64 -5.77 -4.30 -11.01
CA LEU A 64 -4.40 -3.94 -11.42
C LEU A 64 -3.42 -5.10 -11.27
N ALA A 65 -3.49 -5.83 -10.15
CA ALA A 65 -2.66 -7.02 -9.94
C ALA A 65 -2.94 -8.11 -10.98
N ALA A 66 -4.21 -8.34 -11.33
CA ALA A 66 -4.59 -9.30 -12.36
C ALA A 66 -4.09 -8.88 -13.76
N ILE A 67 -4.16 -7.59 -14.10
CA ILE A 67 -3.63 -7.06 -15.37
C ILE A 67 -2.11 -7.21 -15.42
N VAL A 68 -1.40 -6.83 -14.36
CA VAL A 68 0.07 -6.98 -14.27
C VAL A 68 0.46 -8.45 -14.42
N TRP A 69 -0.23 -9.34 -13.71
CA TRP A 69 -0.02 -10.79 -13.81
C TRP A 69 -0.23 -11.28 -15.25
N TRP A 70 -1.36 -10.90 -15.87
CA TRP A 70 -1.67 -11.24 -17.25
C TRP A 70 -0.59 -10.76 -18.22
N CYS A 71 -0.17 -9.49 -18.11
CA CYS A 71 0.88 -8.91 -18.95
C CYS A 71 2.20 -9.66 -18.83
N ARG A 72 2.58 -10.11 -17.62
CA ARG A 72 3.75 -10.96 -17.42
C ARG A 72 3.61 -12.31 -18.10
N THR A 73 2.47 -12.97 -17.94
CA THR A 73 2.24 -14.30 -18.54
C THR A 73 2.11 -14.25 -20.06
N ALA A 74 1.62 -13.14 -20.62
CA ALA A 74 1.44 -12.94 -22.05
C ALA A 74 2.75 -12.62 -22.80
N GLY A 75 3.88 -12.49 -22.08
CA GLY A 75 5.19 -12.29 -22.70
C GLY A 75 5.38 -10.91 -23.34
N PHE A 76 4.72 -9.86 -22.81
CA PHE A 76 4.93 -8.50 -23.31
C PHE A 76 6.41 -8.10 -23.24
N SER A 77 6.92 -7.48 -24.32
CA SER A 77 8.32 -7.08 -24.53
C SER A 77 8.78 -5.89 -23.67
N VAL A 78 8.31 -5.77 -22.43
CA VAL A 78 8.75 -4.75 -21.48
C VAL A 78 9.88 -5.34 -20.64
N SER A 79 10.95 -4.57 -20.41
CA SER A 79 12.08 -5.04 -19.60
C SER A 79 11.60 -5.45 -18.19
N PRO A 80 12.21 -6.48 -17.57
CA PRO A 80 11.85 -6.91 -16.21
C PRO A 80 11.92 -5.77 -15.18
N GLN A 81 12.91 -4.87 -15.35
CA GLN A 81 13.10 -3.69 -14.50
C GLN A 81 11.92 -2.71 -14.63
N SER A 82 11.47 -2.41 -15.84
CA SER A 82 10.32 -1.53 -16.06
C SER A 82 9.03 -2.15 -15.50
N GLN A 83 8.86 -3.48 -15.60
CA GLN A 83 7.73 -4.17 -14.98
C GLN A 83 7.79 -4.05 -13.45
N ASN A 84 8.93 -4.35 -12.82
CA ASN A 84 9.12 -4.24 -11.37
C ASN A 84 8.84 -2.82 -10.86
N ALA A 85 9.38 -1.81 -11.55
CA ALA A 85 9.13 -0.40 -11.22
C ALA A 85 7.65 -0.05 -11.31
N LEU A 86 6.95 -0.49 -12.35
CA LEU A 86 5.49 -0.29 -12.48
C LEU A 86 4.72 -0.97 -11.35
N VAL A 87 5.07 -2.21 -10.98
CA VAL A 87 4.44 -2.91 -9.85
C VAL A 87 4.62 -2.15 -8.55
N LEU A 88 5.84 -1.67 -8.26
CA LEU A 88 6.11 -0.87 -7.06
C LEU A 88 5.28 0.42 -7.06
N LEU A 89 5.30 1.17 -8.16
CA LEU A 89 4.57 2.44 -8.26
C LEU A 89 3.07 2.24 -8.06
N LEU A 90 2.47 1.24 -8.71
CA LEU A 90 1.06 0.93 -8.57
C LEU A 90 0.72 0.46 -7.14
N SER A 91 1.58 -0.36 -6.53
CA SER A 91 1.40 -0.82 -5.15
C SER A 91 1.47 0.33 -4.15
N LEU A 92 2.46 1.22 -4.29
CA LEU A 92 2.61 2.42 -3.47
C LEU A 92 1.39 3.34 -3.61
N ALA A 93 0.93 3.58 -4.84
CA ALA A 93 -0.27 4.36 -5.10
C ALA A 93 -1.52 3.73 -4.44
N ALA A 94 -1.67 2.40 -4.53
CA ALA A 94 -2.78 1.68 -3.91
C ALA A 94 -2.73 1.75 -2.38
N LEU A 95 -1.54 1.64 -1.76
CA LEU A 95 -1.38 1.75 -0.31
C LEU A 95 -1.72 3.16 0.19
N VAL A 96 -1.29 4.20 -0.52
CA VAL A 96 -1.64 5.59 -0.23
C VAL A 96 -3.15 5.81 -0.38
N ALA A 97 -3.75 5.33 -1.47
CA ALA A 97 -5.18 5.40 -1.70
C ALA A 97 -5.98 4.68 -0.59
N LEU A 98 -5.48 3.52 -0.15
CA LEU A 98 -6.13 2.71 0.89
C LEU A 98 -6.03 3.42 2.25
N PHE A 99 -4.87 3.97 2.59
CA PHE A 99 -4.70 4.79 3.78
C PHE A 99 -5.68 5.97 3.83
N ASN A 100 -5.76 6.73 2.73
CA ASN A 100 -6.67 7.87 2.63
C ASN A 100 -8.15 7.44 2.62
N ALA A 101 -8.47 6.27 2.06
CA ALA A 101 -9.81 5.69 2.16
C ALA A 101 -10.14 5.28 3.61
N GLY A 102 -9.19 4.72 4.34
CA GLY A 102 -9.33 4.38 5.75
C GLY A 102 -9.56 5.62 6.62
N ARG A 103 -8.82 6.70 6.36
CA ARG A 103 -9.02 8.01 7.03
C ARG A 103 -10.38 8.66 6.77
N ARG A 104 -11.07 8.25 5.71
CA ARG A 104 -12.43 8.71 5.37
C ARG A 104 -13.51 7.76 5.89
N ALA A 105 -13.13 6.56 6.28
CA ALA A 105 -14.04 5.59 6.86
C ALA A 105 -14.23 5.89 8.34
N GLU A 106 -15.46 5.72 8.84
CA GLU A 106 -15.78 5.78 10.27
C GLU A 106 -15.32 4.51 10.97
N LEU A 107 -13.99 4.33 11.09
CA LEU A 107 -13.41 3.18 11.79
C LEU A 107 -13.49 3.39 13.30
N SER A 108 -13.81 2.33 14.04
CA SER A 108 -13.60 2.31 15.49
C SER A 108 -12.10 2.30 15.82
N SER A 109 -11.69 2.66 17.03
CA SER A 109 -10.27 2.62 17.42
C SER A 109 -9.63 1.24 17.25
N VAL A 110 -10.40 0.16 17.52
CA VAL A 110 -9.94 -1.21 17.25
C VAL A 110 -9.81 -1.46 15.75
N GLY A 111 -10.78 -0.96 14.96
CA GLY A 111 -10.74 -1.00 13.50
C GLY A 111 -9.53 -0.27 12.91
N GLU A 112 -9.17 0.89 13.45
CA GLU A 112 -7.97 1.65 13.05
C GLU A 112 -6.69 0.85 13.30
N VAL A 113 -6.54 0.25 14.48
CA VAL A 113 -5.36 -0.56 14.82
C VAL A 113 -5.23 -1.77 13.88
N VAL A 114 -6.32 -2.50 13.67
CA VAL A 114 -6.33 -3.67 12.76
C VAL A 114 -6.04 -3.25 11.32
N PHE A 115 -6.68 -2.18 10.86
CA PHE A 115 -6.49 -1.64 9.51
C PHE A 115 -5.05 -1.16 9.29
N CYS A 116 -4.51 -0.35 10.20
CA CYS A 116 -3.14 0.15 10.12
C CYS A 116 -2.11 -0.96 10.28
N GLY A 117 -2.38 -2.00 11.07
CA GLY A 117 -1.53 -3.18 11.17
C GLY A 117 -1.45 -3.95 9.85
N ALA A 118 -2.60 -4.21 9.23
CA ALA A 118 -2.66 -4.87 7.92
C ALA A 118 -1.99 -4.02 6.83
N LEU A 119 -2.27 -2.72 6.81
CA LEU A 119 -1.67 -1.77 5.88
C LEU A 119 -0.15 -1.67 6.09
N GLY A 120 0.32 -1.66 7.34
CA GLY A 120 1.73 -1.68 7.70
C GLY A 120 2.45 -2.93 7.21
N ALA A 121 1.80 -4.10 7.27
CA ALA A 121 2.36 -5.33 6.70
C ALA A 121 2.49 -5.22 5.18
N ALA A 122 1.49 -4.65 4.50
CA ALA A 122 1.54 -4.46 3.05
C ALA A 122 2.63 -3.45 2.62
N TRP A 123 2.87 -2.40 3.41
CA TRP A 123 4.01 -1.49 3.22
C TRP A 123 5.35 -2.22 3.36
N MET A 124 5.52 -3.02 4.40
CA MET A 124 6.73 -3.80 4.62
C MET A 124 7.03 -4.75 3.46
N VAL A 125 6.01 -5.46 2.96
CA VAL A 125 6.16 -6.34 1.79
C VAL A 125 6.54 -5.56 0.54
N THR A 126 5.89 -4.42 0.28
CA THR A 126 6.15 -3.59 -0.91
C THR A 126 7.57 -3.01 -0.89
N LEU A 127 8.01 -2.48 0.24
CA LEU A 127 9.37 -1.95 0.42
C LEU A 127 10.42 -3.06 0.35
N GLY A 128 10.15 -4.22 0.96
CA GLY A 128 11.02 -5.39 0.89
C GLY A 128 11.17 -5.90 -0.54
N ALA A 129 10.09 -5.98 -1.31
CA ALA A 129 10.12 -6.33 -2.73
C ALA A 129 10.93 -5.32 -3.54
N GLY A 130 10.76 -4.02 -3.28
CA GLY A 130 11.52 -2.97 -3.97
C GLY A 130 13.02 -3.02 -3.67
N LEU A 131 13.39 -3.23 -2.41
CA LEU A 131 14.79 -3.41 -2.02
C LEU A 131 15.39 -4.67 -2.66
N TYR A 132 14.65 -5.77 -2.66
CA TYR A 132 15.08 -7.01 -3.30
C TYR A 132 15.35 -6.81 -4.80
N TRP A 133 14.43 -6.20 -5.54
CA TRP A 133 14.61 -5.94 -6.97
C TRP A 133 15.70 -4.91 -7.29
N LEU A 134 16.01 -4.00 -6.36
CA LEU A 134 17.13 -3.06 -6.52
C LEU A 134 18.48 -3.74 -6.32
N LEU A 135 18.57 -4.70 -5.40
CA LEU A 135 19.80 -5.44 -5.10
C LEU A 135 20.02 -6.64 -6.05
N PHE A 136 18.94 -7.21 -6.59
CA PHE A 136 18.93 -8.38 -7.47
C PHE A 136 18.08 -8.08 -8.72
N PRO A 137 18.63 -7.34 -9.71
CA PRO A 137 17.89 -6.88 -10.89
C PRO A 137 17.56 -7.97 -11.90
#